data_AF-A0A849ZAP6-F1
#
_entry.id   AF-A0A849ZAP6-F1
#
_cell.length_a   1.000
_cell.length_b   1.000
_cell.length_c   1.000
_cell.angle_alpha   90.00
_cell.angle_beta   90.00
_cell.angle_gamma   90.00
#
_symmetry.space_group_name_H-M   'P 1'
#
loop_
_entity.id
_entity.type
_entity.pdbx_description
1 polymer ?
#
loop_
_entity_poly.entity_id
_entity_poly.type
_entity_poly.pdbx_seq_one_letter_code
_entity_poly.pdbx_strand_id
1 'polypeptide(L)'
;MQSSTLLLLLSLGIAMPLVGCDQLGGGSDKAKKSSEGDDDDDKGDKKKKKKKKNDDDEDEKPTAKPTATAAATATATAAETATAAPTQTADAPPTASGSAPPAPTGPNGRSAVPTVDEWTKAPEVTVLGSDKLDCETKQVREWIRVSCKGESKERGKATNVTITKGGGKGDTFTFASGGVASLIYPFYENQALEATFRWEKTSRGFKAEWPRGAPKPTAYGIFQGGDAHLKK
;
A
#
# COMPACT_ATOMS: atom_id res chain seq x y z
N MET A 1 -4.12 -2.19 44.84
CA MET A 1 -3.20 -3.33 44.71
C MET A 1 -2.05 -2.86 43.83
N GLN A 2 -0.88 -2.73 44.44
CA GLN A 2 0.39 -2.36 43.81
C GLN A 2 0.83 -3.49 42.88
N SER A 3 1.27 -3.18 41.66
CA SER A 3 2.14 -4.08 40.91
C SER A 3 3.33 -3.31 40.38
N SER A 4 4.46 -3.72 40.91
CA SER A 4 5.77 -3.12 40.85
C SER A 4 6.39 -3.09 39.46
N THR A 5 7.01 -1.96 39.20
CA THR A 5 8.15 -1.72 38.32
C THR A 5 9.21 -2.83 38.45
N LEU A 6 9.57 -3.49 37.35
CA LEU A 6 10.85 -4.19 37.24
C LEU A 6 11.52 -3.78 35.92
N LEU A 7 12.43 -2.82 36.05
CA LEU A 7 13.27 -2.28 35.00
C LEU A 7 14.54 -3.15 34.95
N LEU A 8 14.68 -4.02 33.94
CA LEU A 8 15.88 -4.84 33.77
C LEU A 8 16.81 -4.14 32.76
N LEU A 9 17.76 -3.38 33.31
CA LEU A 9 18.90 -2.80 32.59
C LEU A 9 19.88 -3.93 32.22
N LEU A 10 19.96 -4.29 30.94
CA LEU A 10 21.05 -5.11 30.41
C LEU A 10 22.02 -4.20 29.64
N SER A 11 23.07 -3.79 30.35
CA SER A 11 24.23 -3.07 29.81
C SER A 11 25.15 -4.06 29.11
N LEU A 12 25.09 -4.13 27.77
CA LEU A 12 26.15 -4.71 26.96
C LEU A 12 27.20 -3.62 26.66
N GLY A 13 28.33 -3.71 27.36
CA GLY A 13 29.54 -2.97 27.02
C GLY A 13 30.14 -3.52 25.74
N ILE A 14 30.21 -2.70 24.70
CA ILE A 14 31.07 -2.93 23.53
C ILE A 14 32.23 -1.96 23.66
N ALA A 15 33.40 -2.51 23.99
CA ALA A 15 34.67 -1.81 23.88
C ALA A 15 35.01 -1.61 22.40
N MET A 16 35.07 -0.36 21.94
CA MET A 16 35.66 -0.01 20.64
C MET A 16 37.11 0.42 20.84
N PRO A 17 38.07 -0.07 20.02
CA PRO A 17 39.45 0.39 20.05
C PRO A 17 39.57 1.82 19.51
N LEU A 18 40.23 2.65 20.31
CA LEU A 18 40.78 3.96 19.98
C LEU A 18 41.89 3.81 18.93
N VAL A 19 41.67 4.31 17.71
CA VAL A 19 42.73 4.74 16.80
C VAL A 19 42.24 5.93 15.98
N GLY A 20 42.90 7.09 16.14
CA GLY A 20 42.92 8.17 15.13
C GLY A 20 42.34 9.51 15.58
N CYS A 21 43.22 10.36 16.13
CA CYS A 21 43.04 11.80 16.31
C CYS A 21 43.16 12.57 14.98
N ASP A 22 42.92 13.88 15.04
CA ASP A 22 42.87 14.92 13.99
C ASP A 22 41.52 14.98 13.24
N GLN A 23 40.70 16.02 13.35
CA GLN A 23 41.08 17.42 13.20
C GLN A 23 40.00 18.34 13.80
N LEU A 24 40.38 19.09 14.83
CA LEU A 24 39.64 20.25 15.34
C LEU A 24 39.86 21.42 14.39
N GLY A 25 38.77 22.02 13.89
CA GLY A 25 38.80 23.26 13.13
C GLY A 25 37.46 23.98 13.24
N GLY A 26 37.36 24.87 14.24
CA GLY A 26 36.22 25.77 14.39
C GLY A 26 36.27 26.97 13.44
N GLY A 27 35.19 27.75 13.45
CA GLY A 27 35.07 29.06 12.78
C GLY A 27 33.84 29.10 11.86
N SER A 28 32.73 29.69 12.30
CA SER A 28 32.39 31.12 12.17
C SER A 28 31.85 31.50 10.78
N ASP A 29 30.60 31.96 10.80
CA ASP A 29 29.98 32.98 9.96
C ASP A 29 30.59 33.26 8.58
N LYS A 30 29.85 32.96 7.50
CA LYS A 30 29.88 33.84 6.32
C LYS A 30 28.63 33.80 5.45
N ALA A 31 28.19 35.01 5.17
CA ALA A 31 27.09 35.42 4.32
C ALA A 31 27.21 34.98 2.85
N LYS A 32 26.03 34.92 2.21
CA LYS A 32 25.70 35.50 0.89
C LYS A 32 26.80 35.45 -0.18
N LYS A 33 26.64 34.58 -1.18
CA LYS A 33 27.09 34.87 -2.55
C LYS A 33 26.24 34.12 -3.59
N SER A 34 25.58 34.92 -4.40
CA SER A 34 25.03 34.60 -5.72
C SER A 34 26.14 34.19 -6.69
N SER A 35 25.87 33.19 -7.53
CA SER A 35 26.52 33.07 -8.83
C SER A 35 25.54 32.42 -9.81
N GLU A 36 25.00 33.27 -10.70
CA GLU A 36 24.79 32.97 -12.10
C GLU A 36 26.08 32.41 -12.74
N GLY A 37 25.91 31.62 -13.79
CA GLY A 37 26.96 31.04 -14.66
C GLY A 37 26.40 29.75 -15.28
N ASP A 38 25.77 29.84 -16.45
CA ASP A 38 26.37 29.89 -17.80
C ASP A 38 26.58 28.47 -18.38
N ASP A 39 25.88 28.26 -19.48
CA ASP A 39 26.18 27.48 -20.68
C ASP A 39 27.20 26.32 -20.62
N ASP A 40 26.74 25.15 -21.05
CA ASP A 40 27.52 24.37 -22.03
C ASP A 40 26.61 23.46 -22.89
N ASP A 41 26.55 23.85 -24.16
CA ASP A 41 26.09 23.09 -25.31
C ASP A 41 26.87 21.77 -25.46
N ASP A 42 26.19 20.61 -25.48
CA ASP A 42 26.74 19.41 -26.13
C ASP A 42 25.83 18.95 -27.27
N LYS A 43 26.13 19.52 -28.45
CA LYS A 43 25.73 19.00 -29.76
C LYS A 43 26.79 18.00 -30.24
N GLY A 44 26.54 16.71 -29.99
CA GLY A 44 27.32 15.59 -30.51
C GLY A 44 26.57 14.76 -31.57
N ASP A 45 26.32 15.36 -32.73
CA ASP A 45 25.82 14.71 -33.94
C ASP A 45 26.93 13.81 -34.57
N LYS A 46 26.70 12.49 -34.74
CA LYS A 46 27.13 11.72 -35.95
C LYS A 46 26.88 10.19 -35.89
N LYS A 47 25.94 9.78 -36.74
CA LYS A 47 26.23 9.07 -38.02
C LYS A 47 26.62 7.57 -37.99
N LYS A 48 25.74 6.82 -38.67
CA LYS A 48 25.99 5.73 -39.64
C LYS A 48 26.22 4.28 -39.14
N LYS A 49 25.24 3.45 -39.56
CA LYS A 49 25.41 2.36 -40.55
C LYS A 49 25.83 0.98 -40.00
N LYS A 50 24.86 0.05 -39.89
CA LYS A 50 24.92 -1.18 -40.69
C LYS A 50 23.57 -1.91 -40.80
N LYS A 51 23.17 -2.03 -42.06
CA LYS A 51 22.20 -2.95 -42.65
C LYS A 51 22.72 -4.39 -42.54
N LYS A 52 21.89 -5.30 -42.01
CA LYS A 52 21.93 -6.77 -42.17
C LYS A 52 20.48 -7.19 -41.87
N LYS A 53 19.57 -7.49 -42.78
CA LYS A 53 19.56 -8.32 -44.01
C LYS A 53 20.16 -9.71 -43.80
N ASN A 54 19.35 -10.56 -43.17
CA ASN A 54 19.13 -11.99 -43.42
C ASN A 54 17.58 -12.09 -43.34
N ASP A 55 16.78 -12.07 -44.40
CA ASP A 55 16.54 -13.05 -45.47
C ASP A 55 17.00 -14.51 -45.21
N ASP A 56 16.09 -15.43 -45.56
CA ASP A 56 16.09 -16.90 -45.53
C ASP A 56 15.85 -17.59 -44.18
N ASP A 57 14.99 -18.59 -44.02
CA ASP A 57 13.86 -19.18 -44.77
C ASP A 57 13.28 -20.27 -43.82
N GLU A 58 12.31 -21.07 -44.26
CA GLU A 58 11.66 -22.20 -43.56
C GLU A 58 10.36 -21.84 -42.81
N ASP A 59 9.37 -21.50 -43.63
CA ASP A 59 8.07 -22.20 -43.70
C ASP A 59 7.98 -23.50 -42.87
N GLU A 60 7.14 -23.52 -41.82
CA GLU A 60 6.24 -24.65 -41.59
C GLU A 60 4.95 -24.19 -40.88
N LYS A 61 3.89 -24.26 -41.66
CA LYS A 61 2.49 -23.98 -41.33
C LYS A 61 1.78 -25.30 -40.99
N PRO A 62 1.24 -25.49 -39.77
CA PRO A 62 0.11 -26.38 -39.59
C PRO A 62 -1.19 -25.57 -39.58
N THR A 63 -1.85 -25.64 -40.73
CA THR A 63 -3.24 -25.24 -40.94
C THR A 63 -4.14 -26.19 -40.14
N ALA A 64 -4.68 -25.77 -38.99
CA ALA A 64 -5.78 -26.47 -38.34
C ALA A 64 -7.10 -25.74 -38.64
N LYS A 65 -7.89 -26.41 -39.47
CA LYS A 65 -9.19 -26.05 -40.03
C LYS A 65 -10.25 -25.86 -38.92
N PRO A 66 -11.05 -24.78 -38.93
CA PRO A 66 -12.20 -24.67 -38.04
C PRO A 66 -13.31 -25.59 -38.56
N THR A 67 -13.60 -26.68 -37.83
CA THR A 67 -14.79 -27.50 -38.04
C THR A 67 -15.93 -26.90 -37.23
N ALA A 68 -16.85 -26.26 -37.94
CA ALA A 68 -18.18 -26.00 -37.43
C ALA A 68 -18.95 -27.32 -37.28
N THR A 69 -19.60 -27.54 -36.14
CA THR A 69 -20.71 -28.49 -36.01
C THR A 69 -21.81 -27.82 -35.22
N ALA A 70 -22.98 -27.84 -35.86
CA ALA A 70 -24.17 -27.12 -35.48
C ALA A 70 -24.95 -27.81 -34.36
N ALA A 71 -25.74 -26.98 -33.69
CA ALA A 71 -27.09 -27.22 -33.18
C ALA A 71 -27.34 -28.44 -32.27
N ALA A 72 -27.62 -28.13 -31.00
CA ALA A 72 -28.74 -28.75 -30.30
C ALA A 72 -29.53 -27.69 -29.54
N THR A 73 -30.71 -27.40 -30.07
CA THR A 73 -31.85 -26.78 -29.43
C THR A 73 -32.24 -27.56 -28.18
N ALA A 74 -32.40 -26.88 -27.04
CA ALA A 74 -33.35 -27.30 -26.00
C ALA A 74 -33.76 -26.10 -25.15
N THR A 75 -34.95 -25.60 -25.48
CA THR A 75 -35.86 -24.84 -24.63
C THR A 75 -35.94 -25.45 -23.23
N ALA A 76 -35.69 -24.65 -22.21
CA ALA A 76 -36.24 -24.87 -20.87
C ALA A 76 -36.77 -23.53 -20.34
N THR A 77 -38.05 -23.30 -20.65
CA THR A 77 -38.96 -22.47 -19.88
C THR A 77 -38.96 -22.99 -18.44
N ALA A 78 -38.23 -22.33 -17.54
CA ALA A 78 -38.38 -22.53 -16.11
C ALA A 78 -39.23 -21.38 -15.57
N ALA A 79 -40.40 -21.76 -15.07
CA ALA A 79 -41.43 -20.89 -14.54
C ALA A 79 -40.88 -19.90 -13.51
N GLU A 80 -41.30 -18.64 -13.66
CA GLU A 80 -41.37 -17.67 -12.57
C GLU A 80 -42.19 -18.30 -11.43
N THR A 81 -41.50 -18.95 -10.50
CA THR A 81 -42.06 -19.14 -9.17
C THR A 81 -41.82 -17.82 -8.45
N ALA A 82 -42.82 -16.95 -8.53
CA ALA A 82 -43.00 -15.85 -7.59
C ALA A 82 -43.09 -16.45 -6.19
N THR A 83 -41.92 -16.71 -5.59
CA THR A 83 -41.81 -16.94 -4.15
C THR A 83 -42.07 -15.59 -3.53
N ALA A 84 -43.28 -15.45 -2.98
CA ALA A 84 -43.67 -14.33 -2.15
C ALA A 84 -42.51 -14.02 -1.21
N ALA A 85 -41.98 -12.81 -1.33
CA ALA A 85 -41.01 -12.29 -0.39
C ALA A 85 -41.58 -12.50 1.01
N PRO A 86 -40.91 -13.22 1.92
CA PRO A 86 -41.25 -13.07 3.32
C PRO A 86 -41.02 -11.59 3.61
N THR A 87 -42.11 -10.88 3.89
CA THR A 87 -42.08 -9.65 4.65
C THR A 87 -41.40 -9.99 5.96
N GLN A 88 -40.06 -9.97 5.96
CA GLN A 88 -39.29 -9.83 7.17
C GLN A 88 -39.68 -8.45 7.67
N THR A 89 -40.69 -8.44 8.54
CA THR A 89 -40.78 -7.45 9.59
C THR A 89 -39.38 -7.37 10.16
N ALA A 90 -38.65 -6.33 9.75
CA ALA A 90 -37.34 -6.03 10.27
C ALA A 90 -37.58 -5.78 11.76
N ASP A 91 -37.38 -6.82 12.55
CA ASP A 91 -37.20 -6.72 13.98
C ASP A 91 -35.98 -5.81 14.11
N ALA A 92 -36.26 -4.53 14.34
CA ALA A 92 -35.24 -3.51 14.42
C ALA A 92 -34.24 -4.02 15.48
N PRO A 93 -32.96 -4.22 15.12
CA PRO A 93 -32.00 -4.72 16.08
C PRO A 93 -32.08 -3.82 17.31
N PRO A 94 -32.21 -4.39 18.53
CA PRO A 94 -32.33 -3.60 19.73
C PRO A 94 -31.20 -2.59 19.71
N THR A 95 -31.57 -1.32 19.66
CA THR A 95 -30.61 -0.22 19.65
C THR A 95 -29.89 -0.33 20.98
N ALA A 96 -28.72 -0.94 20.98
CA ALA A 96 -27.86 -1.06 22.14
C ALA A 96 -27.39 0.36 22.45
N SER A 97 -28.22 1.11 23.17
CA SER A 97 -27.91 2.40 23.78
C SER A 97 -27.05 2.13 25.02
N GLY A 98 -25.95 1.40 24.83
CA GLY A 98 -24.85 1.40 25.76
C GLY A 98 -23.96 2.55 25.34
N SER A 99 -23.90 3.60 26.15
CA SER A 99 -22.90 4.65 26.00
C SER A 99 -21.51 3.99 25.98
N ALA A 100 -20.98 3.79 24.78
CA ALA A 100 -19.62 3.33 24.61
C ALA A 100 -18.72 4.36 25.32
N PRO A 101 -17.71 3.91 26.09
CA PRO A 101 -16.75 4.81 26.72
C PRO A 101 -16.20 5.79 25.69
N PRO A 102 -15.99 7.07 26.05
CA PRO A 102 -15.40 8.04 25.13
C PRO A 102 -14.07 7.48 24.61
N ALA A 103 -13.91 7.50 23.28
CA ALA A 103 -12.69 6.99 22.67
C ALA A 103 -11.48 7.78 23.21
N PRO A 104 -10.39 7.11 23.59
CA PRO A 104 -9.21 7.79 24.10
C PRO A 104 -8.67 8.76 23.05
N THR A 105 -8.37 9.99 23.48
CA THR A 105 -7.75 11.02 22.65
C THR A 105 -6.26 10.69 22.51
N GLY A 106 -5.84 10.44 21.28
CA GLY A 106 -4.45 10.26 20.90
C GLY A 106 -3.69 11.59 20.77
N PRO A 107 -2.40 11.52 20.43
CA PRO A 107 -1.60 12.70 20.14
C PRO A 107 -2.26 13.53 19.03
N ASN A 108 -2.03 14.85 19.05
CA ASN A 108 -2.55 15.79 18.06
C ASN A 108 -4.09 15.91 18.02
N GLY A 109 -4.80 15.51 19.09
CA GLY A 109 -6.27 15.60 19.16
C GLY A 109 -7.01 14.60 18.28
N ARG A 110 -6.32 13.55 17.82
CA ARG A 110 -6.90 12.47 17.00
C ARG A 110 -7.41 11.34 17.88
N SER A 111 -8.14 10.40 17.32
CA SER A 111 -8.49 9.19 18.07
C SER A 111 -7.25 8.33 18.24
N ALA A 112 -7.15 7.61 19.37
CA ALA A 112 -6.05 6.66 19.57
C ALA A 112 -6.02 5.57 18.47
N VAL A 113 -4.81 5.07 18.20
CA VAL A 113 -4.58 3.93 17.29
C VAL A 113 -5.48 2.76 17.70
N PRO A 114 -6.20 2.13 16.77
CA PRO A 114 -7.08 1.03 17.10
C PRO A 114 -6.31 -0.17 17.65
N THR A 115 -6.93 -0.83 18.62
CA THR A 115 -6.48 -2.08 19.22
C THR A 115 -6.58 -3.25 18.22
N VAL A 116 -5.89 -4.36 18.51
CA VAL A 116 -5.93 -5.56 17.66
C VAL A 116 -7.34 -6.15 17.58
N ASP A 117 -8.10 -6.11 18.67
CA ASP A 117 -9.50 -6.56 18.70
C ASP A 117 -10.39 -5.72 17.78
N GLU A 118 -10.20 -4.40 17.72
CA GLU A 118 -10.91 -3.54 16.80
C GLU A 118 -10.59 -3.88 15.34
N TRP A 119 -9.30 -4.08 15.01
CA TRP A 119 -8.90 -4.50 13.67
C TRP A 119 -9.45 -5.86 13.27
N THR A 120 -9.67 -6.77 14.23
CA THR A 120 -10.21 -8.10 13.92
C THR A 120 -11.69 -8.03 13.53
N LYS A 121 -12.44 -7.10 14.13
CA LYS A 121 -13.87 -6.88 13.87
C LYS A 121 -14.14 -5.92 12.71
N ALA A 122 -13.13 -5.17 12.30
CA ALA A 122 -13.24 -4.17 11.25
C ALA A 122 -13.57 -4.80 9.88
N PRO A 123 -14.48 -4.19 9.10
CA PRO A 123 -14.70 -4.62 7.73
C PRO A 123 -13.47 -4.33 6.86
N GLU A 124 -13.28 -5.18 5.86
CA GLU A 124 -12.32 -4.92 4.79
C GLU A 124 -12.81 -3.76 3.92
N VAL A 125 -11.89 -2.88 3.55
CA VAL A 125 -12.14 -1.73 2.68
C VAL A 125 -11.35 -1.86 1.40
N THR A 126 -11.88 -1.28 0.32
CA THR A 126 -11.28 -1.43 -1.01
C THR A 126 -9.99 -0.62 -1.14
N VAL A 127 -8.93 -1.28 -1.59
CA VAL A 127 -7.70 -0.69 -2.12
C VAL A 127 -7.47 -1.24 -3.51
N LEU A 128 -7.26 -0.37 -4.49
CA LEU A 128 -7.10 -0.84 -5.87
C LEU A 128 -5.77 -1.60 -6.01
N GLY A 129 -5.86 -2.86 -6.42
CA GLY A 129 -4.71 -3.75 -6.61
C GLY A 129 -4.23 -4.48 -5.36
N SER A 130 -4.91 -4.35 -4.20
CA SER A 130 -4.54 -5.09 -2.98
C SER A 130 -4.71 -6.60 -3.14
N ASP A 131 -5.79 -7.04 -3.80
CA ASP A 131 -6.13 -8.47 -3.96
C ASP A 131 -5.05 -9.22 -4.73
N LYS A 132 -4.49 -8.58 -5.77
CA LYS A 132 -3.38 -9.16 -6.55
C LYS A 132 -2.13 -9.37 -5.72
N LEU A 133 -1.99 -8.65 -4.60
CA LEU A 133 -0.81 -8.62 -3.74
C LEU A 133 -0.99 -9.41 -2.43
N ASP A 134 -2.13 -10.09 -2.25
CA ASP A 134 -2.49 -10.76 -1.00
C ASP A 134 -2.45 -9.81 0.22
N CYS A 135 -2.83 -8.54 -0.02
CA CYS A 135 -2.88 -7.51 1.02
C CYS A 135 -4.32 -7.33 1.50
N GLU A 136 -4.51 -7.45 2.82
CA GLU A 136 -5.79 -7.14 3.50
C GLU A 136 -5.78 -5.66 3.89
N THR A 137 -6.86 -4.93 3.60
CA THR A 137 -6.99 -3.54 4.05
C THR A 137 -8.21 -3.36 4.92
N LYS A 138 -8.04 -2.77 6.11
CA LYS A 138 -9.13 -2.54 7.05
C LYS A 138 -9.22 -1.08 7.45
N GLN A 139 -10.44 -0.66 7.79
CA GLN A 139 -10.71 0.66 8.34
C GLN A 139 -11.33 0.55 9.73
N VAL A 140 -10.78 1.31 10.68
CA VAL A 140 -11.39 1.56 11.98
C VAL A 140 -11.35 3.06 12.24
N ARG A 141 -12.52 3.70 12.30
CA ARG A 141 -12.63 5.16 12.48
C ARG A 141 -11.86 5.88 11.37
N GLU A 142 -10.98 6.84 11.70
CA GLU A 142 -10.08 7.45 10.72
C GLU A 142 -8.86 6.60 10.33
N TRP A 143 -8.61 5.46 10.98
CA TRP A 143 -7.40 4.68 10.76
C TRP A 143 -7.57 3.65 9.66
N ILE A 144 -6.58 3.57 8.78
CA ILE A 144 -6.45 2.54 7.75
C ILE A 144 -5.25 1.67 8.07
N ARG A 145 -5.44 0.36 8.01
CA ARG A 145 -4.37 -0.63 8.08
C ARG A 145 -4.31 -1.41 6.78
N VAL A 146 -3.18 -1.31 6.09
CA VAL A 146 -2.84 -2.18 4.96
C VAL A 146 -1.88 -3.24 5.48
N SER A 147 -2.18 -4.51 5.29
CA SER A 147 -1.37 -5.63 5.77
C SER A 147 -1.16 -6.63 4.64
N CYS A 148 0.02 -6.63 4.06
CA CYS A 148 0.45 -7.61 3.07
C CYS A 148 1.03 -8.81 3.80
N LYS A 149 0.42 -9.97 3.61
CA LYS A 149 0.79 -11.24 4.26
C LYS A 149 0.95 -12.33 3.20
N GLY A 150 1.61 -13.41 3.61
CA GLY A 150 1.79 -14.59 2.77
C GLY A 150 3.05 -14.55 1.91
N GLU A 151 3.24 -15.65 1.20
CA GLU A 151 4.36 -15.88 0.30
C GLU A 151 3.80 -16.23 -1.07
N SER A 152 4.16 -15.45 -2.07
CA SER A 152 3.87 -15.75 -3.46
C SER A 152 5.13 -16.29 -4.14
N LYS A 153 4.99 -17.28 -5.04
CA LYS A 153 6.13 -17.82 -5.81
C LYS A 153 6.87 -16.72 -6.60
N GLU A 154 6.11 -15.73 -7.10
CA GLU A 154 6.63 -14.64 -7.91
C GLU A 154 7.28 -13.52 -7.07
N ARG A 155 6.72 -13.22 -5.90
CA ARG A 155 7.15 -12.07 -5.08
C ARG A 155 8.06 -12.43 -3.91
N GLY A 156 7.92 -13.64 -3.37
CA GLY A 156 8.49 -14.05 -2.09
C GLY A 156 7.69 -13.50 -0.89
N LYS A 157 8.33 -13.48 0.27
CA LYS A 157 7.76 -12.95 1.53
C LYS A 157 7.81 -11.43 1.56
N ALA A 158 6.87 -10.79 2.26
CA ALA A 158 6.91 -9.34 2.48
C ALA A 158 8.01 -9.00 3.50
N THR A 159 8.89 -8.05 3.18
CA THR A 159 10.13 -7.77 3.93
C THR A 159 10.19 -6.38 4.53
N ASN A 160 9.54 -5.38 3.91
CA ASN A 160 9.63 -4.00 4.38
C ASN A 160 8.46 -3.14 3.90
N VAL A 161 8.18 -2.06 4.64
CA VAL A 161 7.37 -0.93 4.18
C VAL A 161 8.14 0.36 4.44
N THR A 162 8.37 1.15 3.40
CA THR A 162 9.04 2.45 3.49
C THR A 162 8.08 3.56 3.09
N ILE A 163 7.90 4.58 3.94
CA ILE A 163 7.11 5.77 3.60
C ILE A 163 7.98 6.67 2.73
N THR A 164 7.53 7.01 1.52
CA THR A 164 8.26 7.87 0.59
C THR A 164 7.77 9.31 0.60
N LYS A 165 6.49 9.53 0.95
CA LYS A 165 5.88 10.86 1.04
C LYS A 165 4.76 10.86 2.08
N GLY A 166 4.64 11.94 2.84
CA GLY A 166 3.65 12.04 3.91
C GLY A 166 4.11 11.28 5.18
N GLY A 167 3.16 10.99 6.07
CA GLY A 167 3.40 10.17 7.28
C GLY A 167 4.29 10.76 8.39
N GLY A 168 4.95 11.89 8.17
CA GLY A 168 5.93 12.49 9.10
C GLY A 168 5.38 13.12 10.39
N LYS A 169 4.09 13.00 10.70
CA LYS A 169 3.48 13.62 11.90
C LYS A 169 3.44 12.69 13.12
N GLY A 170 4.09 11.53 13.05
CA GLY A 170 4.12 10.55 14.13
C GLY A 170 2.87 9.67 14.23
N ASP A 171 1.92 9.83 13.30
CA ASP A 171 0.68 9.05 13.26
C ASP A 171 0.71 7.99 12.15
N THR A 172 1.87 7.70 11.57
CA THR A 172 2.00 6.62 10.58
C THR A 172 2.98 5.60 11.10
N PHE A 173 2.54 4.35 11.13
CA PHE A 173 3.29 3.23 11.69
C PHE A 173 3.55 2.23 10.59
N THR A 174 4.80 1.76 10.50
CA THR A 174 5.18 0.64 9.65
C THR A 174 5.61 -0.52 10.51
N PHE A 175 5.28 -1.73 10.07
CA PHE A 175 5.71 -2.96 10.70
C PHE A 175 6.15 -3.94 9.63
N ALA A 176 7.30 -4.58 9.83
CA ALA A 176 7.75 -5.64 8.95
C ALA A 176 8.45 -6.74 9.77
N SER A 177 7.86 -7.93 9.79
CA SER A 177 8.42 -9.11 10.47
C SER A 177 7.71 -10.38 10.03
N GLY A 178 8.43 -11.51 10.02
CA GLY A 178 7.83 -12.82 9.78
C GLY A 178 7.11 -12.98 8.44
N GLY A 179 7.54 -12.27 7.39
CA GLY A 179 6.88 -12.28 6.09
C GLY A 179 5.60 -11.44 6.01
N VAL A 180 5.35 -10.60 7.01
CA VAL A 180 4.24 -9.64 7.05
C VAL A 180 4.81 -8.23 6.96
N ALA A 181 4.20 -7.41 6.11
CA ALA A 181 4.51 -5.99 5.99
C ALA A 181 3.20 -5.20 6.15
N SER A 182 3.13 -4.31 7.14
CA SER A 182 1.93 -3.54 7.47
C SER A 182 2.21 -2.05 7.57
N LEU A 183 1.24 -1.26 7.10
CA LEU A 183 1.19 0.19 7.16
C LEU A 183 -0.10 0.60 7.87
N ILE A 184 0.01 1.41 8.91
CA ILE A 184 -1.13 1.98 9.63
C ILE A 184 -1.01 3.50 9.54
N TYR A 185 -2.07 4.16 9.07
CA TYR A 185 -2.12 5.62 8.94
C TYR A 185 -3.55 6.13 9.13
N PRO A 186 -3.74 7.34 9.68
CA PRO A 186 -5.02 8.01 9.64
C PRO A 186 -5.30 8.45 8.20
N PHE A 187 -6.55 8.44 7.75
CA PHE A 187 -6.96 8.87 6.41
C PHE A 187 -8.08 9.89 6.51
N TYR A 188 -7.73 11.15 6.30
CA TYR A 188 -8.61 12.31 6.38
C TYR A 188 -8.40 13.25 5.19
N GLU A 189 -9.27 14.25 5.05
CA GLU A 189 -9.18 15.24 3.98
C GLU A 189 -7.83 15.97 3.93
N ASN A 190 -7.42 16.37 2.73
CA ASN A 190 -6.16 17.05 2.47
C ASN A 190 -4.92 16.22 2.87
N GLN A 191 -5.01 14.90 2.75
CA GLN A 191 -3.91 14.01 3.03
C GLN A 191 -3.43 13.32 1.76
N ALA A 192 -2.11 13.27 1.61
CA ALA A 192 -1.43 12.46 0.60
C ALA A 192 -0.35 11.63 1.29
N LEU A 193 -0.37 10.32 1.07
CA LEU A 193 0.60 9.36 1.57
C LEU A 193 1.08 8.52 0.40
N GLU A 194 2.41 8.37 0.30
CA GLU A 194 3.03 7.40 -0.60
C GLU A 194 3.96 6.52 0.22
N ALA A 195 3.89 5.22 -0.04
CA ALA A 195 4.73 4.22 0.58
C ALA A 195 5.18 3.19 -0.47
N THR A 196 6.22 2.43 -0.17
CA THR A 196 6.70 1.32 -0.97
C THR A 196 6.68 0.06 -0.11
N PHE A 197 5.90 -0.92 -0.54
CA PHE A 197 5.94 -2.27 0.02
C PHE A 197 7.02 -3.06 -0.73
N ARG A 198 7.89 -3.74 0.02
CA ARG A 198 8.93 -4.61 -0.52
C ARG A 198 8.64 -6.05 -0.14
N TRP A 199 8.85 -6.91 -1.12
CA TRP A 199 8.97 -8.35 -0.99
C TRP A 199 10.40 -8.76 -1.37
N GLU A 200 10.75 -10.03 -1.22
CA GLU A 200 12.10 -10.54 -1.54
C GLU A 200 12.50 -10.30 -3.00
N LYS A 201 11.56 -10.42 -3.94
CA LYS A 201 11.85 -10.36 -5.39
C LYS A 201 11.32 -9.11 -6.07
N THR A 202 10.45 -8.34 -5.41
CA THR A 202 9.76 -7.21 -6.04
C THR A 202 9.40 -6.12 -5.03
N SER A 203 8.98 -4.97 -5.54
CA SER A 203 8.43 -3.88 -4.75
C SER A 203 7.25 -3.24 -5.47
N ARG A 204 6.28 -2.74 -4.71
CA ARG A 204 5.13 -2.01 -5.24
C ARG A 204 4.93 -0.71 -4.50
N GLY A 205 4.74 0.37 -5.25
CA GLY A 205 4.33 1.65 -4.70
C GLY A 205 2.87 1.56 -4.22
N PHE A 206 2.56 2.26 -3.16
CA PHE A 206 1.23 2.44 -2.60
C PHE A 206 0.97 3.94 -2.49
N LYS A 207 -0.17 4.41 -3.01
CA LYS A 207 -0.57 5.81 -2.94
C LYS A 207 -1.97 5.92 -2.35
N ALA A 208 -2.13 6.76 -1.33
CA ALA A 208 -3.41 7.13 -0.75
C ALA A 208 -3.54 8.66 -0.76
N GLU A 209 -4.62 9.18 -1.32
CA GLU A 209 -4.83 10.62 -1.46
C GLU A 209 -6.30 10.95 -1.25
N TRP A 210 -6.58 11.96 -0.43
CA TRP A 210 -7.89 12.55 -0.27
C TRP A 210 -7.77 14.07 -0.42
N PRO A 211 -8.14 14.64 -1.59
CA PRO A 211 -8.10 16.07 -1.81
C PRO A 211 -9.03 16.83 -0.86
N ARG A 212 -8.67 18.08 -0.53
CA ARG A 212 -9.49 18.94 0.33
C ARG A 212 -10.86 19.22 -0.30
N GLY A 213 -11.94 19.03 0.47
CA GLY A 213 -13.30 19.29 0.02
C GLY A 213 -13.85 18.29 -1.00
N ALA A 214 -13.07 17.25 -1.36
CA ALA A 214 -13.59 16.13 -2.13
C ALA A 214 -14.43 15.22 -1.23
N PRO A 215 -15.49 14.57 -1.75
CA PRO A 215 -16.20 13.55 -0.98
C PRO A 215 -15.25 12.42 -0.57
N LYS A 216 -15.57 11.76 0.55
CA LYS A 216 -14.80 10.61 1.03
C LYS A 216 -14.68 9.57 -0.09
N PRO A 217 -13.46 9.14 -0.47
CA PRO A 217 -13.30 8.22 -1.59
C PRO A 217 -13.76 6.82 -1.19
N THR A 218 -14.29 6.08 -2.17
CA THR A 218 -14.67 4.67 -2.00
C THR A 218 -13.44 3.76 -1.86
N ALA A 219 -12.33 4.15 -2.49
CA ALA A 219 -11.05 3.45 -2.40
C ALA A 219 -10.06 4.25 -1.53
N TYR A 220 -9.42 3.57 -0.58
CA TYR A 220 -8.52 4.20 0.41
C TYR A 220 -7.06 4.29 -0.05
N GLY A 221 -6.77 3.73 -1.22
CA GLY A 221 -5.44 3.77 -1.83
C GLY A 221 -5.36 2.91 -3.09
N ILE A 222 -4.21 2.96 -3.73
CA ILE A 222 -3.91 2.27 -4.98
C ILE A 222 -2.48 1.74 -4.93
N PHE A 223 -2.29 0.46 -5.26
CA PHE A 223 -0.98 -0.09 -5.54
C PHE A 223 -0.56 0.19 -6.99
N GLN A 224 0.57 0.87 -7.16
CA GLN A 224 1.14 1.21 -8.46
C GLN A 224 1.72 -0.03 -9.16
N GLY A 225 1.49 -0.14 -10.46
CA GLY A 225 2.03 -1.23 -11.29
C GLY A 225 1.24 -2.53 -11.26
N GLY A 226 0.05 -2.57 -10.64
CA GLY A 226 -1.01 -3.48 -11.06
C GLY A 226 -1.79 -2.82 -12.22
N ASP A 227 -2.43 -3.61 -13.08
CA ASP A 227 -3.31 -3.14 -14.17
C ASP A 227 -4.54 -2.38 -13.65
N ALA A 228 -4.33 -1.28 -12.93
CA ALA A 228 -5.35 -0.35 -12.50
C ALA A 228 -5.74 0.50 -13.71
N HIS A 229 -6.36 -0.14 -14.68
CA HIS A 229 -7.18 0.57 -15.66
C HIS A 229 -8.42 1.04 -14.90
N LEU A 230 -8.27 2.14 -14.16
CA LEU A 230 -9.37 2.94 -13.64
C LEU A 230 -10.22 3.33 -14.86
N LYS A 231 -11.33 2.62 -15.07
CA LYS A 231 -12.40 3.11 -15.94
C LYS A 231 -12.89 4.40 -15.29
N LYS A 232 -12.49 5.52 -15.90
CA LYS A 232 -13.03 6.85 -15.59
C LYS A 232 -14.50 6.91 -15.95
#